data_AF-A0A9Q3PIL1-F1
#
_entry.id   AF-A0A9Q3PIL1-F1
#
_cell.length_a   1.000
_cell.length_b   1.000
_cell.length_c   1.000
_cell.angle_alpha   90.00
_cell.angle_beta   90.00
_cell.angle_gamma   90.00
#
_symmetry.space_group_name_H-M   'P 1'
#
loop_
_entity.id
_entity.type
_entity.pdbx_description
1 polymer ?
#
loop_
_entity_poly.entity_id
_entity_poly.type
_entity_poly.pdbx_seq_one_letter_code
_entity_poly.pdbx_strand_id
1 'polypeptide(L)'
;MKDCKDLSLKSKLDEIWKKAYDEGRFHLFDGILYHRTKHTCVMTSSDRTLISTILYEFHYSVASGHLSENKTPERVKTCFWWSNWRNNFAEYCQTCDRFQKTNRATGKKFGMMIQIQEPKYPWEIFHMDWVTALPPGGDRTYN
;
A
#
# COMPACT_ATOMS: atom_id res chain seq x y z
N MET A 1 -18.51 -15.17 -30.57
CA MET A 1 -17.03 -15.18 -30.61
C MET A 1 -16.59 -16.47 -29.91
N LYS A 2 -15.93 -17.40 -30.60
CA LYS A 2 -15.63 -18.73 -30.03
C LYS A 2 -14.51 -18.61 -29.01
N ASP A 3 -14.73 -19.10 -27.80
CA ASP A 3 -13.71 -19.29 -26.76
C ASP A 3 -12.71 -20.36 -27.22
N CYS A 4 -11.79 -19.96 -28.10
CA CYS A 4 -10.72 -20.83 -28.56
C CYS A 4 -9.58 -20.76 -27.55
N LYS A 5 -9.48 -21.80 -26.71
CA LYS A 5 -8.29 -22.05 -25.89
C LYS A 5 -7.10 -22.25 -26.84
N ASP A 6 -6.19 -21.28 -26.87
CA ASP A 6 -4.91 -21.39 -27.57
C ASP A 6 -4.03 -22.45 -26.87
N LEU A 7 -3.73 -23.51 -27.62
CA LEU A 7 -2.89 -24.63 -27.18
C LEU A 7 -1.41 -24.24 -27.06
N SER A 8 -0.96 -23.23 -27.82
CA SER A 8 0.41 -22.73 -27.78
C SER A 8 0.70 -21.93 -26.50
N LEU A 9 -0.33 -21.27 -25.95
CA LEU A 9 -0.24 -20.55 -24.68
C LEU A 9 -0.17 -21.54 -23.51
N LYS A 10 -0.95 -22.64 -23.58
CA LYS A 10 -0.97 -23.68 -22.55
C LYS A 10 0.40 -24.26 -22.27
N SER A 11 1.24 -24.48 -23.28
CA SER A 11 2.57 -25.09 -23.09
C SER A 11 3.56 -24.17 -22.37
N LYS A 12 3.43 -22.85 -22.56
CA LYS A 12 4.29 -21.81 -21.97
C LYS A 12 3.91 -21.39 -20.55
N LEU A 13 2.72 -21.77 -20.09
CA LEU A 13 2.22 -21.45 -18.76
C LEU A 13 2.81 -22.39 -17.69
N ASP A 14 3.19 -21.86 -16.53
CA ASP A 14 3.54 -22.69 -15.36
C ASP A 14 2.35 -23.56 -14.92
N GLU A 15 2.59 -24.62 -14.16
CA GLU A 15 1.56 -25.59 -13.77
C GLU A 15 0.35 -24.96 -13.06
N ILE A 16 0.60 -23.99 -12.18
CA ILE A 16 -0.44 -23.22 -11.47
C ILE A 16 -1.37 -22.53 -12.47
N TRP A 17 -0.80 -22.03 -13.57
CA TRP A 17 -1.49 -21.29 -14.61
C TRP A 17 -2.22 -22.18 -15.60
N LYS A 18 -1.65 -23.35 -15.92
CA LYS A 18 -2.28 -24.38 -16.76
C LYS A 18 -3.61 -24.83 -16.19
N LYS A 19 -3.67 -25.07 -14.86
CA LYS A 19 -4.91 -25.50 -14.18
C LYS A 19 -6.03 -24.47 -14.30
N ALA A 20 -5.73 -23.21 -13.99
CA ALA A 20 -6.73 -22.15 -14.06
C ALA A 20 -7.12 -21.79 -15.51
N TYR A 21 -6.22 -21.98 -16.49
CA TYR A 21 -6.51 -21.90 -17.92
C TYR A 21 -7.45 -23.01 -18.40
N ASP A 22 -7.20 -24.25 -17.99
CA ASP A 22 -8.05 -25.39 -18.32
C ASP A 22 -9.46 -25.27 -17.72
N GLU A 23 -9.59 -24.66 -16.56
CA GLU A 23 -10.86 -24.35 -15.91
C GLU A 23 -11.63 -23.17 -16.58
N GLY A 24 -11.09 -22.57 -17.65
CA GLY A 24 -11.76 -21.51 -18.40
C GLY A 24 -11.76 -20.15 -17.69
N ARG A 25 -10.84 -19.94 -16.73
CA ARG A 25 -10.72 -18.67 -15.99
C ARG A 25 -9.92 -17.62 -16.75
N PHE A 26 -9.47 -17.91 -17.98
CA PHE A 26 -8.73 -16.96 -18.79
C PHE A 26 -9.27 -16.89 -20.21
N HIS A 27 -9.25 -15.68 -20.76
CA HIS A 27 -9.60 -15.41 -22.15
C HIS A 27 -8.42 -14.71 -22.84
N LEU A 28 -8.03 -15.21 -24.01
CA LEU A 28 -7.06 -14.53 -24.86
C LEU A 28 -7.82 -13.60 -25.81
N PHE A 29 -7.51 -12.31 -25.77
CA PHE A 29 -8.10 -11.30 -26.64
C PHE A 29 -7.02 -10.36 -27.13
N ASP A 30 -6.89 -10.23 -28.45
CA ASP A 30 -5.91 -9.36 -29.11
C ASP A 30 -4.45 -9.61 -28.65
N GLY A 31 -4.10 -10.89 -28.46
CA GLY A 31 -2.78 -11.29 -27.95
C GLY A 31 -2.55 -11.04 -26.46
N ILE A 32 -3.52 -10.46 -25.75
CA ILE A 32 -3.47 -10.18 -24.32
C ILE A 32 -4.29 -11.22 -23.57
N LEU A 33 -3.72 -11.76 -22.50
CA LEU A 33 -4.42 -12.71 -21.63
C LEU A 33 -5.20 -11.94 -20.56
N TYR A 34 -6.47 -12.28 -20.41
CA TYR A 34 -7.35 -11.72 -19.38
C TYR A 34 -7.75 -12.82 -18.40
N HIS A 35 -7.70 -12.52 -17.11
CA HIS A 35 -8.22 -13.38 -16.06
C HIS A 35 -9.67 -12.98 -15.75
N ARG A 36 -10.59 -13.93 -15.90
CA ARG A 36 -12.01 -13.77 -15.63
C ARG A 36 -12.38 -14.45 -14.32
N THR A 37 -12.98 -13.67 -13.44
CA THR A 37 -13.70 -14.16 -12.27
C THR A 37 -15.20 -13.96 -12.48
N LYS A 38 -16.04 -14.40 -11.53
CA LYS A 38 -17.52 -14.37 -11.67
C LYS A 38 -18.09 -13.02 -12.12
N HIS A 39 -17.47 -11.90 -11.74
CA HIS A 39 -17.97 -10.55 -12.01
C HIS A 39 -16.93 -9.59 -12.60
N THR A 40 -15.69 -10.01 -12.82
CA THR A 40 -14.63 -9.12 -13.32
C THR A 40 -13.76 -9.82 -14.34
N CYS A 41 -13.22 -9.03 -15.28
CA CYS A 41 -12.26 -9.47 -16.28
C CYS A 41 -11.11 -8.48 -16.25
N VAL A 42 -9.91 -8.95 -15.89
CA VAL A 42 -8.73 -8.09 -15.67
C VAL A 42 -7.55 -8.62 -16.46
N MET A 43 -6.67 -7.73 -16.88
CA MET A 43 -5.49 -8.11 -17.66
C MET A 43 -4.53 -8.93 -16.80
N THR A 44 -3.93 -9.97 -17.37
CA THR A 44 -2.92 -10.79 -16.69
C THR A 44 -1.65 -10.90 -17.53
N SER A 45 -0.51 -10.93 -16.85
CA SER A 45 0.77 -11.16 -17.49
C SER A 45 1.73 -11.83 -16.51
N SER A 46 2.62 -12.66 -17.04
CA SER A 46 3.79 -13.20 -16.33
C SER A 46 5.07 -12.44 -16.65
N ASP A 47 5.01 -11.46 -17.56
CA ASP A 47 6.15 -10.64 -17.93
C ASP A 47 6.53 -9.70 -16.78
N ARG A 48 7.74 -9.93 -16.24
CA ARG A 48 8.28 -9.12 -15.14
C ARG A 48 8.44 -7.66 -15.53
N THR A 49 8.77 -7.36 -16.79
CA THR A 49 8.96 -5.98 -17.23
C THR A 49 7.65 -5.20 -17.20
N LEU A 50 6.57 -5.80 -17.71
CA LEU A 50 5.23 -5.23 -17.64
C LEU A 50 4.75 -5.08 -16.20
N ILE A 51 4.96 -6.10 -15.35
CA ILE A 51 4.61 -6.04 -13.92
C ILE A 51 5.34 -4.87 -13.26
N SER A 52 6.64 -4.69 -13.49
CA SER A 52 7.41 -3.57 -12.95
C SER A 52 6.87 -2.21 -13.42
N THR A 53 6.49 -2.09 -14.70
CA THR A 53 5.88 -0.87 -15.23
C THR A 53 4.53 -0.57 -14.57
N ILE A 54 3.69 -1.59 -14.38
CA ILE A 54 2.40 -1.44 -13.68
C ILE A 54 2.63 -0.99 -12.23
N LEU A 55 3.58 -1.61 -11.53
CA LEU A 55 3.92 -1.24 -10.15
C LEU A 55 4.42 0.22 -10.08
N TYR A 56 5.27 0.63 -11.03
CA TYR A 56 5.74 2.00 -11.14
C TYR A 56 4.59 2.99 -11.37
N GLU A 57 3.72 2.73 -12.35
CA GLU A 57 2.61 3.64 -12.66
C GLU A 57 1.58 3.75 -11.54
N PHE A 58 1.32 2.66 -10.81
CA PHE A 58 0.32 2.66 -9.75
C PHE A 58 0.84 3.09 -8.39
N HIS A 59 2.16 3.09 -8.16
CA HIS A 59 2.74 3.42 -6.86
C HIS A 59 3.76 4.57 -6.87
N TYR A 60 4.60 4.67 -7.91
CA TYR A 60 5.72 5.61 -7.94
C TYR A 60 5.46 6.83 -8.82
N SER A 61 4.66 6.69 -9.88
CA SER A 61 4.32 7.78 -10.79
C SER A 61 3.74 8.97 -10.04
N VAL A 62 4.05 10.19 -10.49
CA VAL A 62 3.54 11.43 -9.88
C VAL A 62 2.01 11.44 -9.87
N ALA A 63 1.38 10.85 -10.89
CA ALA A 63 -0.08 10.74 -11.01
C ALA A 63 -0.69 9.69 -10.06
N SER A 64 0.11 8.80 -9.48
CA SER A 64 -0.36 7.72 -8.61
C SER A 64 -0.70 8.17 -7.19
N GLY A 65 -0.19 9.34 -6.77
CA GLY A 65 -0.39 9.90 -5.45
C GLY A 65 0.35 9.18 -4.31
N HIS A 66 1.23 8.22 -4.62
CA HIS A 66 1.94 7.39 -3.63
C HIS A 66 1.00 6.80 -2.57
N LEU A 67 -0.09 6.20 -3.06
CA LEU A 67 -1.13 5.61 -2.22
C LEU A 67 -0.55 4.56 -1.26
N SER A 68 -1.21 4.42 -0.11
CA SER A 68 -0.75 3.49 0.93
C SER A 68 -0.71 2.05 0.46
N GLU A 69 0.09 1.24 1.15
CA GLU A 69 0.24 -0.20 0.91
C GLU A 69 -1.10 -0.94 0.83
N ASN A 70 -2.13 -0.47 1.54
CA ASN A 70 -3.45 -1.07 1.46
C ASN A 70 -4.30 -0.54 0.30
N LYS A 71 -4.16 0.72 -0.11
CA LYS A 71 -5.02 1.34 -1.14
C LYS A 71 -4.57 1.03 -2.56
N THR A 72 -3.27 0.98 -2.79
CA THR A 72 -2.74 0.74 -4.14
C THR A 72 -3.07 -0.67 -4.67
N PRO A 73 -2.97 -1.75 -3.88
CA PRO A 73 -3.40 -3.09 -4.31
C PRO A 73 -4.86 -3.13 -4.73
N GLU A 74 -5.72 -2.37 -4.07
CA GLU A 74 -7.14 -2.33 -4.41
C GLU A 74 -7.43 -1.67 -5.74
N ARG A 75 -6.53 -0.80 -6.19
CA ARG A 75 -6.61 -0.13 -7.49
C ARG A 75 -5.97 -0.96 -8.58
N VAL A 76 -4.91 -1.70 -8.26
CA VAL A 76 -4.27 -2.64 -9.20
C VAL A 76 -5.22 -3.81 -9.48
N LYS A 77 -5.86 -4.40 -8.46
CA LYS A 77 -6.74 -5.58 -8.62
C LYS A 77 -7.96 -5.36 -9.54
N THR A 78 -8.37 -4.11 -9.77
CA THR A 78 -9.50 -3.80 -10.66
C THR A 78 -9.12 -3.83 -12.13
N CYS A 79 -7.83 -3.71 -12.45
CA CYS A 79 -7.33 -3.61 -13.83
C CYS A 79 -6.40 -4.77 -14.19
N PHE A 80 -5.59 -5.22 -13.24
CA PHE A 80 -4.51 -6.19 -13.44
C PHE A 80 -4.53 -7.29 -12.37
N TRP A 81 -4.06 -8.47 -12.77
CA TRP A 81 -3.88 -9.59 -11.86
C TRP A 81 -2.73 -10.50 -12.33
N TRP A 82 -1.94 -11.02 -11.41
CA TRP A 82 -0.88 -12.01 -11.66
C TRP A 82 -0.61 -12.85 -10.41
N SER A 83 0.28 -13.85 -10.46
CA SER A 83 0.54 -14.74 -9.31
C SER A 83 1.35 -13.98 -8.29
N ASN A 84 1.01 -14.16 -7.02
CA ASN A 84 1.68 -13.48 -5.91
C ASN A 84 1.68 -11.94 -6.03
N TRP A 85 0.73 -11.37 -6.77
CA TRP A 85 0.67 -9.93 -7.04
C TRP A 85 0.67 -9.07 -5.77
N ARG A 86 0.01 -9.53 -4.69
CA ARG A 86 0.04 -8.86 -3.39
C ARG A 86 1.43 -8.82 -2.77
N ASN A 87 2.14 -9.94 -2.79
CA ASN A 87 3.48 -10.04 -2.21
C ASN A 87 4.47 -9.17 -3.01
N ASN A 88 4.42 -9.26 -4.34
CA ASN A 88 5.27 -8.40 -5.19
C ASN A 88 4.95 -6.91 -4.98
N PHE A 89 3.68 -6.56 -4.77
CA PHE A 89 3.30 -5.19 -4.47
C PHE A 89 3.86 -4.72 -3.12
N ALA A 90 3.75 -5.55 -2.08
CA ALA A 90 4.28 -5.25 -0.75
C ALA A 90 5.82 -5.10 -0.77
N GLU A 91 6.52 -6.03 -1.41
CA GLU A 91 7.97 -5.96 -1.63
C GLU A 91 8.35 -4.68 -2.40
N TYR A 92 7.60 -4.33 -3.44
CA TYR A 92 7.85 -3.10 -4.20
C TYR A 92 7.66 -1.84 -3.35
N CYS A 93 6.60 -1.76 -2.54
CA CYS A 93 6.39 -0.64 -1.63
C CYS A 93 7.50 -0.52 -0.59
N GLN A 94 8.06 -1.64 -0.12
CA GLN A 94 9.21 -1.63 0.78
C GLN A 94 10.47 -1.03 0.12
N THR A 95 10.59 -1.02 -1.22
CA THR A 95 11.71 -0.34 -1.89
C THR A 95 11.51 1.17 -2.07
N CYS A 96 10.31 1.69 -1.80
CA CYS A 96 9.97 3.09 -2.04
C CYS A 96 10.32 3.99 -0.84
N ASP A 97 11.45 4.70 -0.92
CA ASP A 97 11.93 5.63 0.12
C ASP A 97 10.89 6.72 0.48
N ARG A 98 10.20 7.27 -0.52
CA ARG A 98 9.17 8.30 -0.31
C ARG A 98 7.98 7.76 0.50
N PHE A 99 7.57 6.53 0.21
CA PHE A 99 6.49 5.88 0.95
C PHE A 99 6.96 5.53 2.37
N GLN A 100 8.16 4.98 2.54
CA GLN A 100 8.69 4.66 3.87
C GLN A 100 8.80 5.90 4.78
N LYS A 101 9.21 7.05 4.24
CA LYS A 101 9.32 8.30 4.99
C LYS A 101 7.97 8.90 5.39
N THR A 102 6.95 8.75 4.54
CA THR A 102 5.62 9.32 4.78
C THR A 102 4.71 8.38 5.58
N ASN A 103 4.83 7.07 5.38
CA ASN A 103 4.06 6.05 6.08
C ASN A 103 4.64 5.79 7.47
N ARG A 104 4.48 6.76 8.36
CA ARG A 104 4.76 6.56 9.78
C ARG A 104 3.77 5.55 10.34
N ALA A 105 4.30 4.52 11.02
CA ALA A 105 3.47 3.55 11.72
C ALA A 105 2.46 4.28 12.61
N THR A 106 1.19 4.22 12.23
CA THR A 106 0.11 4.84 13.00
C THR A 106 -0.32 3.82 14.05
N GLY A 107 0.45 3.76 15.12
CA GLY A 107 0.20 2.91 16.29
C GLY A 107 0.11 3.75 17.56
N LYS A 108 -0.30 3.12 18.67
CA LYS A 108 -0.10 3.71 19.99
C LYS A 108 1.38 4.03 20.14
N LYS A 109 1.72 5.19 20.74
CA LYS A 109 3.11 5.53 21.06
C LYS A 109 3.76 4.32 21.70
N PHE A 110 4.94 3.93 21.23
CA PHE A 110 5.72 2.88 21.88
C PHE A 110 6.07 3.36 23.29
N GLY A 111 5.36 2.82 24.27
CA GLY A 111 5.52 3.18 25.67
C GLY A 111 4.20 3.05 26.42
N MET A 112 4.21 2.27 27.51
CA MET A 112 3.20 2.46 28.56
C MET A 112 3.38 3.87 29.11
N MET A 113 2.28 4.55 29.48
CA MET A 113 2.40 5.77 30.27
C MET A 113 3.21 5.41 31.51
N ILE A 114 4.42 5.97 31.61
CA ILE A 114 5.25 5.76 32.78
C ILE A 114 4.54 6.51 33.91
N GLN A 115 4.16 5.77 34.95
CA GLN A 115 3.65 6.40 36.16
C GLN A 115 4.80 7.16 36.80
N ILE A 116 4.64 8.48 36.92
CA ILE A 116 5.59 9.33 37.64
C ILE A 116 5.46 8.98 39.12
N GLN A 117 6.58 8.92 39.85
CA GLN A 117 6.53 8.70 41.29
C GLN A 117 5.84 9.89 41.97
N GLU A 118 4.89 9.59 42.86
CA GLU A 118 4.22 10.61 43.64
C GLU A 118 5.20 11.22 44.65
N PRO A 119 5.33 12.56 44.71
CA PRO A 119 6.15 13.21 45.71
C PRO A 119 5.60 12.92 47.11
N LYS A 120 6.48 12.56 48.04
CA LYS A 120 6.17 12.22 49.44
C LYS A 120 6.09 13.46 50.33
N TYR A 121 6.75 14.55 49.94
CA TYR A 121 6.83 15.77 50.73
C TYR A 121 6.52 17.02 49.90
N PRO A 122 6.02 18.10 50.51
CA PRO A 122 5.91 19.40 49.85
C PRO A 122 7.26 19.84 49.28
N TRP A 123 7.25 20.41 48.07
CA TRP A 123 8.44 20.95 47.38
C TRP A 123 9.48 19.91 46.91
N GLU A 124 9.14 18.63 46.83
CA GLU A 124 10.06 17.58 46.36
C GLU A 124 10.29 17.61 44.85
N ILE A 125 9.27 17.98 44.07
CA ILE A 125 9.33 18.02 42.61
C ILE A 125 8.75 19.35 42.11
N PHE A 126 9.49 20.04 41.24
CA PHE A 126 9.05 21.26 40.55
C PHE A 126 8.97 21.00 39.06
N HIS A 127 7.78 21.20 38.48
CA HIS A 127 7.59 21.21 37.04
C HIS A 127 7.41 22.65 36.59
N MET A 128 8.24 23.08 35.64
CA MET A 128 8.14 24.39 35.01
C MET A 128 7.84 24.20 33.54
N ASP A 129 6.86 24.95 33.03
CA ASP A 129 6.55 25.04 31.60
C ASP A 129 6.45 26.51 31.19
N TRP A 130 6.81 26.80 29.95
CA TRP A 130 6.82 28.15 29.40
C TRP A 130 5.61 28.34 28.49
N VAL A 131 4.68 29.17 28.91
CA VAL A 131 3.60 29.61 28.02
C VAL A 131 4.15 30.74 27.14
N THR A 132 4.25 30.47 25.85
CA THR A 132 4.65 31.45 24.84
C THR A 132 3.45 31.96 24.05
N ALA A 133 3.61 33.07 23.31
CA ALA A 133 2.56 33.73 22.52
C ALA A 133 1.41 34.37 23.34
N LEU A 134 1.71 34.84 24.55
CA LEU A 134 0.81 35.74 25.28
C LEU A 134 0.84 37.15 24.63
N PRO A 135 -0.27 37.91 24.69
CA PRO A 135 -0.26 39.30 24.27
C PRO A 135 0.77 40.11 25.09
N PRO A 136 1.33 41.21 24.54
CA PRO A 136 2.29 42.03 25.27
C PRO A 136 1.69 42.53 26.60
N GLY A 137 2.31 42.16 27.71
CA GLY A 137 1.98 42.69 29.03
C GLY A 137 2.62 44.07 29.21
N GLY A 138 1.83 45.09 29.55
CA GLY A 138 2.31 46.44 29.87
C GLY A 138 2.56 46.65 31.36
N ASP A 139 3.21 47.78 31.72
CA ASP A 139 3.68 48.10 33.08
C ASP A 139 2.59 48.15 34.18
N ARG A 140 1.30 48.18 33.81
CA ARG A 140 0.16 48.06 34.72
C ARG A 140 -1.00 47.35 34.04
N THR A 141 -1.15 46.06 34.28
CA THR A 141 -2.36 45.31 33.93
C THR A 141 -3.14 45.00 35.20
N TYR A 142 -4.16 45.81 35.47
CA TYR A 142 -5.28 45.45 36.36
C TYR A 142 -6.45 45.06 35.45
N ASN A 143 -7.16 44.00 35.82
CA ASN A 143 -8.40 43.59 35.15
C ASN A 143 -9.42 44.72 35.09
#